data_AF-A0A2T6K0Z3-F1
#
_entry.id   AF-A0A2T6K0Z3-F1
#
_cell.length_a   1.000
_cell.length_b   1.000
_cell.length_c   1.000
_cell.angle_alpha   90.00
_cell.angle_beta   90.00
_cell.angle_gamma   90.00
#
_symmetry.space_group_name_H-M   'P 1'
#
loop_
_entity.id
_entity.type
_entity.pdbx_description
1 polymer ?
#
loop_
_entity_poly.entity_id
_entity_poly.type
_entity_poly.pdbx_seq_one_letter_code
_entity_poly.pdbx_strand_id
1 'polypeptide(L)'
;MQYLSIGFNTLISLIFIFSGLFLKHKPPEKINLIYGYRTFRSMKNADLWKKGNEFSAEIMIKHGLIMIFIGSLISLIFKQPQNAIL
;
A
#
# COMPACT_ATOMS: atom_id res chain seq x y z
N MET A 1 6.41 -12.24 20.15
CA MET A 1 6.12 -10.85 19.69
C MET A 1 6.64 -10.57 18.28
N GLN A 2 7.90 -10.91 17.96
CA GLN A 2 8.49 -10.65 16.64
C GLN A 2 7.72 -11.23 15.44
N TYR A 3 7.32 -12.51 15.47
CA TYR A 3 6.54 -13.13 14.38
C TYR A 3 5.17 -12.48 14.17
N LEU A 4 4.55 -12.00 15.25
CA LEU A 4 3.28 -11.29 15.19
C LEU A 4 3.46 -9.95 14.46
N SER A 5 4.52 -9.20 14.76
CA SER A 5 4.86 -7.94 14.08
C SER A 5 5.15 -8.15 12.58
N ILE A 6 5.88 -9.22 12.22
CA ILE A 6 6.13 -9.58 10.81
C ILE A 6 4.82 -9.94 10.11
N GLY A 7 3.94 -10.69 10.77
CA GLY A 7 2.62 -11.05 10.26
C GLY A 7 1.77 -9.81 9.95
N PHE A 8 1.68 -8.86 10.90
CA PHE A 8 0.94 -7.61 10.70
C PHE A 8 1.52 -6.75 9.57
N ASN A 9 2.85 -6.59 9.51
CA ASN A 9 3.50 -5.83 8.43
C ASN A 9 3.21 -6.45 7.07
N THR A 10 3.32 -7.79 6.96
CA THR A 10 3.04 -8.52 5.74
C THR A 10 1.59 -8.34 5.30
N LEU A 11 0.64 -8.44 6.24
CA LEU A 11 -0.79 -8.24 5.95
C LEU A 11 -1.07 -6.85 5.39
N ILE A 12 -0.57 -5.79 6.04
CA ILE A 12 -0.76 -4.40 5.59
C ILE A 12 -0.16 -4.20 4.19
N SER A 13 1.04 -4.74 3.98
CA SER A 13 1.73 -4.61 2.70
C SER A 13 0.99 -5.33 1.56
N LEU A 14 0.45 -6.53 1.83
CA LEU A 14 -0.39 -7.25 0.88
C LEU A 14 -1.66 -6.47 0.54
N ILE A 15 -2.31 -5.83 1.51
CA ILE A 15 -3.47 -4.96 1.26
C ILE A 15 -3.10 -3.83 0.29
N PHE A 16 -1.94 -3.21 0.44
CA PHE A 16 -1.45 -2.17 -0.48
C PHE A 16 -1.22 -2.71 -1.90
N ILE A 17 -0.57 -3.88 -2.02
CA ILE A 17 -0.32 -4.52 -3.32
C ILE A 17 -1.64 -4.88 -4.01
N PHE A 18 -2.55 -5.56 -3.31
CA PHE A 18 -3.84 -5.97 -3.87
C PHE A 18 -4.73 -4.78 -4.22
N SER A 19 -4.75 -3.74 -3.38
CA SER A 19 -5.50 -2.52 -3.67
C SER A 19 -4.94 -1.79 -4.90
N GLY A 20 -3.61 -1.74 -5.05
CA GLY A 20 -2.96 -1.19 -6.24
C GLY A 20 -3.24 -2.03 -7.49
N LEU A 21 -3.18 -3.35 -7.41
CA LEU A 21 -3.52 -4.25 -8.52
C LEU A 21 -4.99 -4.12 -8.91
N PHE A 22 -5.90 -4.05 -7.93
CA PHE A 22 -7.31 -3.81 -8.16
C PHE A 22 -7.55 -2.48 -8.87
N LEU A 23 -6.91 -1.40 -8.39
CA LEU A 23 -7.01 -0.08 -9.00
C LEU A 23 -6.41 -0.05 -10.42
N LYS A 24 -5.35 -0.82 -10.68
CA LYS A 24 -4.74 -0.95 -12.01
C LYS A 24 -5.64 -1.71 -12.99
N HIS A 25 -6.29 -2.77 -12.52
CA HIS A 25 -7.13 -3.65 -13.36
C HIS A 25 -8.52 -3.06 -13.60
N LYS A 26 -9.12 -2.44 -12.57
CA LYS A 26 -10.44 -1.80 -12.62
C LYS A 26 -10.36 -0.37 -12.10
N PRO A 27 -9.69 0.55 -12.83
CA PRO A 27 -9.70 1.95 -12.45
C PRO A 27 -11.13 2.51 -12.56
N PRO A 28 -11.53 3.43 -11.68
CA PRO A 28 -12.81 4.11 -11.80
C PRO A 28 -12.86 4.88 -13.12
N GLU A 29 -13.82 4.58 -14.00
CA GLU A 29 -13.93 5.23 -15.31
C GLU A 29 -14.38 6.69 -15.21
N LYS A 30 -15.18 6.99 -14.19
CA LYS A 30 -15.70 8.32 -13.89
C LYS A 30 -15.09 8.82 -12.58
N ILE A 31 -14.99 10.14 -12.48
CA ILE A 31 -14.58 10.80 -11.24
C ILE A 31 -15.54 10.37 -10.13
N ASN A 32 -15.00 9.70 -9.11
CA ASN A 32 -15.75 9.15 -8.00
C ASN A 32 -15.25 9.77 -6.69
N LEU A 33 -16.17 10.14 -5.80
CA LEU A 33 -15.85 10.73 -4.51
C LEU A 33 -15.52 9.69 -3.43
N ILE A 34 -15.84 8.41 -3.63
CA ILE A 34 -15.63 7.33 -2.66
C ILE A 34 -14.23 6.74 -2.76
N TYR A 35 -13.73 6.52 -3.98
CA TYR A 35 -12.42 5.88 -4.20
C TYR A 35 -11.71 6.42 -5.45
N GLY A 36 -10.40 6.17 -5.51
CA GLY A 36 -9.51 6.66 -6.56
C GLY A 36 -8.58 7.80 -6.11
N TYR A 37 -7.67 8.19 -6.98
CA TYR A 37 -6.68 9.24 -6.74
C TYR A 37 -7.33 10.63 -6.93
N ARG A 38 -7.82 11.21 -5.83
CA ARG A 38 -8.69 12.41 -5.80
C ARG A 38 -7.93 13.70 -5.51
N THR A 39 -6.87 13.97 -6.24
CA THR A 39 -6.20 15.29 -6.17
C THR A 39 -6.94 16.29 -7.05
N PHE A 40 -6.87 17.59 -6.72
CA PHE A 40 -7.47 18.64 -7.55
C PHE A 40 -7.03 18.55 -9.01
N ARG A 41 -5.76 18.20 -9.25
CA ARG A 41 -5.20 18.03 -10.60
C ARG A 41 -5.76 16.81 -11.33
N SER A 42 -5.86 15.66 -10.67
CA SER A 42 -6.37 14.44 -11.31
C SER A 42 -7.87 14.49 -11.59
N MET A 43 -8.65 15.22 -10.79
CA MET A 43 -10.11 15.33 -10.96
C MET A 43 -10.53 16.39 -12.00
N LYS A 44 -9.60 17.07 -12.67
CA LYS A 44 -9.93 18.16 -13.61
C LYS A 44 -10.63 17.69 -14.88
N ASN A 45 -10.31 16.49 -15.38
CA ASN A 45 -10.97 15.85 -16.52
C ASN A 45 -10.77 14.32 -16.48
N ALA A 46 -11.46 13.59 -17.37
CA ALA A 46 -11.43 12.12 -17.41
C ALA A 46 -10.04 11.53 -17.73
N ASP A 47 -9.26 12.17 -18.59
CA ASP A 47 -7.92 11.70 -18.96
C ASP A 47 -6.93 11.82 -17.79
N LEU A 48 -6.95 12.96 -17.10
CA LEU A 48 -6.15 13.19 -15.90
C LEU A 48 -6.59 12.29 -14.75
N TRP A 49 -7.88 11.98 -14.68
CA TRP A 49 -8.43 11.03 -13.70
C TRP A 49 -7.89 9.63 -13.95
N LYS A 50 -7.92 9.16 -15.20
CA LYS A 50 -7.35 7.87 -15.60
C LYS A 50 -5.85 7.82 -15.30
N LYS A 51 -5.09 8.84 -15.71
CA LYS A 51 -3.64 8.90 -15.50
C LYS A 51 -3.26 8.96 -14.01
N GLY A 52 -4.02 9.73 -13.22
CA GLY A 52 -3.81 9.84 -11.77
C GLY A 52 -4.06 8.51 -11.05
N ASN A 53 -5.11 7.77 -11.43
CA ASN A 53 -5.40 6.46 -10.86
C ASN A 53 -4.38 5.39 -11.29
N GLU A 54 -3.93 5.40 -12.55
CA GLU A 54 -2.85 4.53 -13.03
C GLU A 54 -1.55 4.76 -12.24
N PHE A 55 -1.17 6.03 -12.07
CA PHE A 55 -0.01 6.41 -11.26
C PHE A 55 -0.13 5.97 -9.79
N SER A 56 -1.29 6.22 -9.17
CA SER A 56 -1.56 5.80 -7.80
C SER A 56 -1.47 4.29 -7.64
N ALA A 57 -2.01 3.53 -8.59
CA ALA A 57 -1.96 2.07 -8.58
C ALA A 57 -0.50 1.56 -8.60
N GLU A 58 0.34 2.12 -9.47
CA GLU A 58 1.77 1.77 -9.52
C GLU A 58 2.50 2.12 -8.23
N ILE A 59 2.22 3.29 -7.64
CA ILE A 59 2.80 3.71 -6.37
C ILE A 59 2.42 2.75 -5.26
N MET A 60 1.13 2.37 -5.16
CA MET A 60 0.66 1.46 -4.11
C MET A 60 1.34 0.09 -4.19
N ILE A 61 1.49 -0.47 -5.40
CA ILE A 61 2.19 -1.74 -5.60
C ILE A 61 3.66 -1.62 -5.19
N LYS A 62 4.36 -0.58 -5.66
CA LYS A 62 5.78 -0.34 -5.32
C LYS A 62 5.97 -0.18 -3.81
N HIS A 63 5.12 0.61 -3.15
CA HIS A 63 5.20 0.83 -1.71
C HIS A 63 4.90 -0.44 -0.93
N GLY A 64 3.90 -1.22 -1.32
CA GLY A 64 3.62 -2.50 -0.68
C GLY A 64 4.81 -3.46 -0.76
N LEU A 65 5.49 -3.56 -1.90
CA LEU A 65 6.71 -4.36 -2.04
C LEU A 65 7.86 -3.86 -1.15
N ILE A 66 8.06 -2.54 -1.11
CA ILE A 66 9.07 -1.89 -0.26
C ILE A 66 8.77 -2.13 1.23
N MET A 67 7.50 -2.06 1.64
CA MET A 67 7.07 -2.29 3.03
C MET A 67 7.30 -3.72 3.48
N ILE A 68 7.08 -4.73 2.62
CA ILE A 68 7.46 -6.11 2.93
C ILE A 68 8.96 -6.19 3.18
N PHE A 69 9.77 -5.68 2.26
CA PHE A 69 11.22 -5.81 2.34
C PHE A 69 11.79 -5.09 3.58
N ILE A 70 11.45 -3.81 3.75
CA ILE A 70 11.95 -2.99 4.86
C ILE A 70 11.41 -3.49 6.20
N GLY A 71 10.11 -3.79 6.30
CA GLY A 71 9.52 -4.22 7.56
C GLY A 71 10.06 -5.58 8.03
N SER A 72 10.28 -6.52 7.11
CA SER A 72 10.96 -7.78 7.42
C SER A 72 12.41 -7.57 7.83
N LEU A 73 13.16 -6.71 7.12
CA LEU A 73 14.55 -6.42 7.44
C LEU A 73 14.70 -5.78 8.83
N ILE A 74 13.88 -4.77 9.15
CA ILE A 74 13.86 -4.12 10.47
C ILE A 74 13.53 -5.15 11.55
N SER A 75 12.52 -5.99 11.34
CA SER A 75 12.13 -6.97 12.35
C SER A 75 13.23 -8.01 12.61
N LEU A 76 14.03 -8.37 11.60
CA LEU A 76 15.18 -9.28 11.76
C LEU A 76 16.33 -8.62 12.55
N ILE A 77 16.63 -7.34 12.26
CA ILE A 77 17.68 -6.58 12.95
C ILE A 77 17.31 -6.33 14.42
N PHE A 78 16.07 -5.89 14.66
CA PHE A 78 15.56 -5.59 15.99
C PHE A 78 14.84 -6.79 16.58
N LYS A 79 15.60 -7.85 16.88
CA LYS A 79 15.09 -8.99 17.67
C LYS A 79 14.79 -8.49 19.09
N GLN A 80 13.51 -8.23 19.37
CA GLN A 80 13.09 -7.84 20.72
C GLN A 80 13.42 -8.97 21.72
N PRO A 81 14.09 -8.66 22.84
CA PRO A 81 14.33 -9.65 23.88
C PRO A 81 12.99 -10.17 24.40
N GLN A 82 12.83 -11.48 24.38
CA GLN A 82 11.66 -12.16 24.92
C GLN A 82 11.67 -11.97 26.46
N ASN A 83 10.77 -11.12 26.95
CA ASN A 83 10.36 -10.98 28.35
C ASN A 83 11.49 -10.64 29.35
N ALA A 84 11.72 -9.34 29.57
CA ALA A 84 12.36 -8.85 30.79
C ALA A 84 11.30 -8.47 31.84
N ILE A 85 10.34 -9.35 32.14
CA ILE A 85 9.44 -9.20 33.30
C ILE A 85 9.13 -10.60 33.85
N LEU A 86 9.63 -10.82 35.07
CA LEU A 86 9.13 -11.74 36.09
C LEU A 86 7.66 -11.47 36.39
#